data_AF-A0A2W1B6V2-F1
#
_entry.id   AF-A0A2W1B6V2-F1
#
_cell.length_a   1.000
_cell.length_b   1.000
_cell.length_c   1.000
_cell.angle_alpha   90.00
_cell.angle_beta   90.00
_cell.angle_gamma   90.00
#
_symmetry.space_group_name_H-M   'P 1'
#
loop_
_entity.id
_entity.type
_entity.pdbx_description
1 polymer ?
#
loop_
_entity_poly.entity_id
_entity_poly.type
_entity_poly.pdbx_seq_one_letter_code
_entity_poly.pdbx_strand_id
1 'polypeptide(L)'
;MVILDTHLDNLLHRGKVRDTYDLGNGYLLMVVTDRISAFDIVLPNGIPEKGKILARISEFWFEKTNHIVVNHFVALADSIGEDFRPSLPSLSKDLA
;
A
#
# COMPACT_ATOMS: atom_id res chain seq x y z
N MET A 1 -0.21 2.00 -15.80
CA MET A 1 -0.88 0.67 -15.76
C MET A 1 -1.90 0.73 -14.63
N VAL A 2 -3.12 0.19 -14.79
CA VAL A 2 -4.11 0.20 -13.69
C VAL A 2 -3.90 -1.01 -12.80
N ILE A 3 -3.71 -0.79 -11.50
CA ILE A 3 -3.51 -1.89 -10.52
C ILE A 3 -4.81 -2.14 -9.78
N LEU A 4 -5.55 -3.18 -10.17
CA LEU A 4 -6.79 -3.58 -9.48
C LEU A 4 -6.55 -4.59 -8.36
N ASP A 5 -5.62 -5.52 -8.57
CA ASP A 5 -5.27 -6.54 -7.60
C ASP A 5 -3.75 -6.71 -7.56
N THR A 6 -3.22 -7.00 -6.39
CA THR A 6 -1.82 -7.37 -6.23
C THR A 6 -1.67 -8.84 -5.84
N HIS A 7 -0.57 -9.44 -6.29
CA HIS A 7 -0.28 -10.86 -6.09
C HIS A 7 1.10 -11.00 -5.46
N LEU A 8 1.15 -10.80 -4.14
CA LEU A 8 2.32 -11.04 -3.29
C LEU A 8 1.98 -12.14 -2.27
N ASP A 9 3.01 -12.78 -1.71
CA ASP A 9 2.81 -13.79 -0.68
C ASP A 9 2.30 -13.16 0.64
N ASN A 10 1.68 -13.97 1.49
CA ASN A 10 1.19 -13.59 2.82
C ASN A 10 0.13 -12.47 2.82
N LEU A 11 -0.82 -12.53 1.88
CA LEU A 11 -1.99 -11.66 1.89
C LEU A 11 -2.82 -11.89 3.16
N LEU A 12 -2.95 -10.86 3.99
CA LEU A 12 -3.79 -10.89 5.18
C LEU A 12 -5.22 -10.45 4.88
N HIS A 13 -5.38 -9.37 4.12
CA HIS A 13 -6.68 -8.76 3.90
C HIS A 13 -6.72 -7.99 2.59
N ARG A 14 -7.80 -8.19 1.82
CA ARG A 14 -8.16 -7.39 0.65
C ARG A 14 -9.39 -6.56 0.98
N GLY A 15 -9.16 -5.26 1.19
CA GLY A 15 -10.23 -4.29 1.37
C GLY A 15 -10.69 -3.69 0.04
N LYS A 16 -11.66 -2.78 0.10
CA LYS A 16 -12.21 -2.08 -1.09
C LYS A 16 -11.11 -1.40 -1.92
N VAL A 17 -10.12 -0.80 -1.27
CA VAL A 17 -9.06 0.00 -1.92
C VAL A 17 -7.64 -0.48 -1.61
N ARG A 18 -7.42 -1.20 -0.51
CA ARG A 18 -6.08 -1.62 -0.09
C ARG A 18 -5.95 -3.14 0.00
N ASP A 19 -4.82 -3.66 -0.44
CA ASP A 19 -4.37 -5.02 -0.14
C ASP A 19 -3.31 -4.92 0.96
N THR A 20 -3.43 -5.74 2.01
CA THR A 20 -2.54 -5.74 3.18
C THR A 20 -1.83 -7.08 3.29
N TYR A 21 -0.51 -7.03 3.36
CA TYR A 21 0.37 -8.21 3.42
C TYR A 21 1.18 -8.19 4.71
N ASP A 22 1.45 -9.38 5.25
CA ASP A 22 2.35 -9.56 6.38
C ASP A 22 3.80 -9.61 5.89
N LEU A 23 4.66 -8.72 6.41
CA LEU A 23 6.10 -8.74 6.15
C LEU A 23 6.90 -9.47 7.26
N GLY A 24 6.21 -9.97 8.28
CA GLY A 24 6.81 -10.51 9.48
C GLY A 24 7.30 -9.44 10.44
N ASN A 25 7.73 -9.86 11.63
CA ASN A 25 8.27 -8.99 12.69
C ASN A 25 7.34 -7.81 13.08
N GLY A 26 6.03 -7.97 12.91
CA GLY A 26 5.03 -6.94 13.21
C GLY A 26 4.91 -5.84 12.15
N TYR A 27 5.54 -6.00 10.98
CA TYR A 27 5.43 -5.04 9.87
C TYR A 27 4.35 -5.46 8.87
N LEU A 28 3.59 -4.49 8.38
CA LEU A 28 2.57 -4.66 7.36
C LEU A 28 2.93 -3.86 6.11
N LEU A 29 2.77 -4.48 4.94
CA LEU A 29 2.76 -3.78 3.66
C LEU A 29 1.31 -3.47 3.28
N MET A 30 0.97 -2.18 3.24
CA MET A 30 -0.34 -1.71 2.80
C MET A 30 -0.25 -1.15 1.38
N VAL A 31 -0.64 -1.95 0.39
CA VAL A 31 -0.68 -1.54 -1.01
C VAL A 31 -1.99 -0.83 -1.32
N VAL A 32 -1.92 0.43 -1.74
CA VAL A 32 -3.08 1.19 -2.19
C VAL A 32 -3.28 0.93 -3.69
N THR A 33 -4.39 0.26 -4.04
CA THR A 33 -4.73 -0.07 -5.43
C THR A 33 -5.47 1.08 -6.13
N ASP A 34 -5.68 0.94 -7.43
CA ASP A 34 -6.49 1.84 -8.25
C ASP A 34 -8.00 1.56 -8.16
N ARG A 35 -8.41 0.52 -7.40
CA ARG A 35 -9.82 0.26 -7.11
C ARG A 35 -10.48 1.46 -6.45
N ILE A 36 -11.75 1.68 -6.80
CA ILE A 36 -12.61 2.70 -6.21
C ILE A 36 -13.96 2.08 -5.88
N SER A 37 -14.59 2.54 -4.81
CA SER A 37 -15.91 2.07 -4.41
C SER A 37 -16.88 3.23 -4.20
N ALA A 38 -18.14 3.02 -4.55
CA ALA A 38 -19.25 3.92 -4.26
C ALA A 38 -20.47 3.09 -3.86
N PHE A 39 -21.27 3.58 -2.92
CA PHE A 39 -22.47 2.87 -2.41
C PHE A 39 -22.15 1.43 -1.97
N ASP A 40 -21.05 1.27 -1.24
CA ASP A 40 -20.52 -0.02 -0.77
C ASP A 40 -20.11 -1.05 -1.83
N ILE A 41 -20.16 -0.69 -3.12
CA ILE A 41 -19.77 -1.56 -4.23
C ILE A 41 -18.42 -1.11 -4.78
N VAL A 42 -17.50 -2.06 -4.97
CA VAL A 42 -16.24 -1.82 -5.71
C VAL A 42 -16.57 -1.80 -7.20
N LEU A 43 -16.19 -0.73 -7.89
CA LEU A 43 -16.45 -0.58 -9.32
C LEU A 43 -15.53 -1.52 -10.13
N PRO A 44 -16.00 -2.02 -11.30
CA PRO A 44 -15.21 -2.96 -12.11
C PRO A 44 -13.95 -2.32 -12.71
N ASN A 45 -13.96 -1.00 -12.90
CA ASN A 45 -12.85 -0.25 -13.46
C ASN A 45 -12.15 0.56 -12.36
N GLY A 46 -10.83 0.58 -12.39
CA GLY A 46 -10.01 1.43 -11.52
C GLY A 46 -9.76 2.80 -12.13
N ILE A 47 -9.25 3.72 -11.31
CA ILE A 47 -8.75 5.01 -11.77
C ILE A 47 -7.23 4.92 -11.84
N PRO A 48 -6.61 5.04 -13.04
CA PRO A 48 -5.17 4.96 -13.19
C PRO A 48 -4.44 5.92 -12.24
N GLU A 49 -3.34 5.44 -11.63
CA GLU A 49 -2.46 6.21 -10.73
C GLU A 49 -3.11 6.70 -9.42
N LYS A 50 -4.38 6.38 -9.17
CA LYS A 50 -5.08 6.77 -7.93
C LYS A 50 -4.38 6.20 -6.71
N GLY A 51 -3.97 4.94 -6.75
CA GLY A 51 -3.29 4.27 -5.65
C GLY A 51 -2.02 5.01 -5.23
N LYS A 52 -1.20 5.38 -6.22
CA LYS A 52 0.05 6.14 -6.04
C LYS A 52 -0.18 7.50 -5.40
N ILE A 53 -1.14 8.27 -5.91
CA ILE A 53 -1.47 9.60 -5.38
C ILE A 53 -1.96 9.49 -3.93
N LEU A 54 -2.84 8.53 -3.63
CA LEU A 54 -3.37 8.34 -2.27
C LEU A 54 -2.29 7.91 -1.27
N ALA A 55 -1.34 7.08 -1.70
CA ALA A 55 -0.20 6.69 -0.86
C ALA A 55 0.65 7.93 -0.49
N ARG A 56 0.96 8.79 -1.45
CA ARG A 56 1.71 10.04 -1.24
C ARG A 56 0.97 11.06 -0.37
N ILE A 57 -0.34 11.21 -0.56
CA ILE A 57 -1.17 12.06 0.31
C ILE A 57 -1.12 11.55 1.75
N SER A 58 -1.17 10.21 1.94
CA SER A 58 -1.10 9.61 3.27
C SER A 58 0.27 9.87 3.93
N GLU A 59 1.36 9.62 3.20
CA GLU A 59 2.75 9.95 3.63
C GLU A 59 2.86 11.41 4.10
N PHE A 60 2.43 12.36 3.26
CA PHE A 60 2.45 13.78 3.60
C PHE A 60 1.75 14.08 4.93
N TRP A 61 0.54 13.52 5.13
CA TRP A 61 -0.21 13.77 6.37
C TRP A 61 0.39 13.06 7.58
N PHE A 62 0.91 11.85 7.42
CA PHE A 62 1.61 11.15 8.50
C PHE A 62 2.82 11.95 8.99
N GLU A 63 3.67 12.43 8.07
CA GLU A 63 4.81 13.29 8.42
C GLU A 63 4.36 14.59 9.07
N LYS A 64 3.37 15.28 8.45
CA LYS A 64 2.89 16.57 8.93
C LYS A 64 2.29 16.50 10.33
N THR A 65 1.63 15.40 10.68
CA THR A 65 0.90 15.23 11.94
C THR A 65 1.62 14.38 12.97
N ASN A 66 2.84 13.88 12.69
CA ASN A 66 3.59 13.01 13.59
C ASN A 66 3.87 13.64 14.98
N HIS A 67 3.96 14.97 15.03
CA HIS A 67 4.14 15.71 16.28
C HIS A 67 2.86 15.87 17.11
N ILE A 68 1.69 15.54 16.54
CA ILE A 68 0.38 15.64 17.19
C ILE A 68 0.00 14.29 17.80
N VAL A 69 0.20 13.20 17.06
CA VAL A 69 -0.16 11.84 17.49
C VAL A 69 0.77 10.79 16.89
N VAL A 70 1.10 9.78 17.70
CA VAL A 70 1.83 8.59 17.26
C VAL A 70 0.99 7.86 16.20
N ASN A 71 1.63 7.49 15.09
CA ASN A 71 0.98 6.78 13.99
C ASN A 71 1.79 5.54 13.58
N HIS A 72 1.23 4.72 12.69
CA HIS A 72 1.79 3.44 12.28
C HIS A 72 2.66 3.53 11.01
N PHE A 73 2.86 4.73 10.45
CA PHE A 73 3.60 4.90 9.21
C PHE A 73 5.10 4.71 9.49
N VAL A 74 5.71 3.77 8.76
CA VAL A 74 7.15 3.48 8.87
C VAL A 74 7.89 4.20 7.74
N ALA A 75 7.49 3.93 6.49
CA ALA A 75 8.05 4.54 5.29
C ALA A 75 7.14 4.24 4.10
N LEU A 76 7.38 4.93 2.98
CA LEU A 76 6.78 4.57 1.71
C LEU A 76 7.68 3.57 0.97
N ALA A 77 7.09 2.56 0.33
CA ALA A 77 7.83 1.45 -0.25
C ALA A 77 8.89 1.87 -1.29
N ASP A 78 8.69 2.98 -2.00
CA ASP A 78 9.63 3.50 -2.99
C ASP A 78 10.63 4.53 -2.44
N SER A 79 10.51 4.93 -1.16
CA SER A 79 11.47 5.80 -0.46
C SER A 79 12.40 5.03 0.48
N ILE A 80 12.13 3.75 0.69
CA ILE A 80 12.98 2.83 1.44
C ILE A 80 14.28 2.57 0.65
N GLY A 81 15.42 2.95 1.23
CA GLY A 81 16.73 2.56 0.70
C GLY A 81 16.95 1.05 0.80
N GLU A 82 17.87 0.51 -0.01
CA GLU A 82 18.21 -0.92 -0.08
C GLU A 82 18.49 -1.56 1.30
N ASP A 83 18.90 -0.74 2.28
CA ASP A 83 19.31 -1.14 3.63
C ASP A 83 18.13 -1.46 4.57
N PHE A 84 16.91 -0.99 4.27
CA PHE A 84 15.71 -1.30 5.06
C PHE A 84 14.80 -2.24 4.27
N ARG A 85 15.23 -3.50 4.11
CA ARG A 85 14.36 -4.59 3.62
C ARG A 85 13.87 -5.42 4.80
N PRO A 86 12.79 -5.03 5.51
CA PRO A 86 12.08 -5.99 6.36
C PRO A 86 11.67 -7.12 5.42
N SER A 87 12.13 -8.36 5.67
CA SER A 87 11.99 -9.55 4.81
C SER A 87 10.85 -9.44 3.80
N LEU A 88 11.09 -8.76 2.69
CA LEU A 88 10.04 -8.49 1.72
C LEU A 88 9.76 -9.86 1.11
N PRO A 89 8.53 -10.39 1.18
CA PRO A 89 8.18 -11.57 0.42
C PRO A 89 8.58 -11.26 -1.02
N SER A 90 9.35 -12.16 -1.63
CA SER A 90 10.03 -11.92 -2.90
C SER A 90 9.06 -11.26 -3.87
N LEU A 91 9.32 -9.99 -4.21
CA LEU A 91 8.55 -9.30 -5.24
C LEU A 91 8.69 -10.16 -6.49
N SER A 92 7.59 -10.79 -6.94
CA SER A 92 7.66 -11.53 -8.20
C SER A 92 8.10 -10.53 -9.28
N LYS A 93 9.03 -10.94 -10.12
CA LYS A 93 9.68 -10.09 -11.13
C LYS A 93 8.72 -9.61 -12.23
N ASP A 94 7.42 -9.85 -12.07
CA ASP A 94 6.38 -9.67 -13.07
C ASP A 94 5.72 -8.27 -13.01
N LEU A 95 6.21 -7.36 -12.16
CA LEU A 95 5.66 -6.01 -11.98
C LEU A 95 6.66 -4.87 -12.27
N ALA A 96 7.75 -5.15 -12.99
CA ALA A 96 8.67 -4.14 -13.53
C ALA A 96 8.33 -3.79 -14.99
#